data_AF-A0A5S3YHE0-F1
#
_entry.id   AF-A0A5S3YHE0-F1
#
_cell.length_a   1.000
_cell.length_b   1.000
_cell.length_c   1.000
_cell.angle_alpha   90.00
_cell.angle_beta   90.00
_cell.angle_gamma   90.00
#
_symmetry.space_group_name_H-M   'P 1'
#
loop_
_entity.id
_entity.type
_entity.pdbx_description
1 polymer ?
#
loop_
_entity_poly.entity_id
_entity_poly.type
_entity_poly.pdbx_seq_one_letter_code
_entity_poly.pdbx_strand_id
1 'polypeptide(L)'
;MVLLPISSHYLIGSAVDIAKFFGMSDLLIGLTIIAIGTSLPELAACIAGVLKKEDDLALGNIIGSNIFNILAVLSIAGILNPATLDANIAQRDIFVMLAATLALIIMSL
;
A
#
# COMPACT_ATOMS: atom_id res chain seq x y z
N MET A 1 1.73 6.85 -18.55
CA MET A 1 1.75 6.29 -17.19
C MET A 1 2.99 6.67 -16.37
N VAL A 2 4.07 7.22 -16.95
CA VAL A 2 5.29 7.60 -16.21
C VAL A 2 5.09 8.77 -15.24
N LEU A 3 4.15 9.68 -15.51
CA LEU A 3 3.91 10.85 -14.68
C LEU A 3 3.33 10.51 -13.30
N LEU A 4 2.48 9.48 -13.20
CA LEU A 4 1.85 9.05 -11.95
C LEU A 4 2.85 8.63 -10.86
N PRO A 5 3.80 7.71 -11.11
CA PRO A 5 4.78 7.31 -10.11
C PRO A 5 5.73 8.44 -9.74
N ILE A 6 6.10 9.32 -10.70
CA ILE A 6 6.94 10.50 -10.41
C ILE A 6 6.21 11.46 -9.48
N SER A 7 4.96 11.81 -9.79
CA SER A 7 4.16 12.69 -8.95
C SER A 7 3.92 12.10 -7.56
N SER A 8 3.65 10.79 -7.47
CA SER A 8 3.52 10.10 -6.19
C SER A 8 4.82 10.17 -5.38
N HIS A 9 5.98 9.97 -6.01
CA HIS A 9 7.27 10.07 -5.33
C HIS A 9 7.51 11.45 -4.71
N TYR A 10 7.25 12.54 -5.46
CA TYR A 10 7.38 13.91 -4.94
C TYR A 10 6.36 14.23 -3.84
N LEU A 11 5.13 13.75 -3.98
CA LEU A 11 4.07 13.92 -2.98
C LEU A 11 4.44 13.24 -1.66
N ILE A 12 4.88 11.98 -1.72
CA ILE A 12 5.30 11.21 -0.55
C ILE A 12 6.49 11.88 0.12
N GLY A 13 7.53 12.25 -0.64
CA GLY A 13 8.71 12.91 -0.09
C GLY A 13 8.35 14.17 0.69
N SER A 14 7.54 15.05 0.08
CA SER A 14 7.09 16.28 0.72
C SER A 14 6.22 16.02 1.96
N ALA A 15 5.35 15.02 1.92
CA ALA A 15 4.50 14.64 3.05
C ALA A 15 5.32 14.04 4.21
N VAL A 16 6.36 13.27 3.91
CA VAL A 16 7.30 12.73 4.90
C VAL A 16 8.07 13.86 5.58
N ASP A 17 8.55 14.85 4.82
CA ASP A 17 9.27 16.01 5.37
C ASP A 17 8.39 16.82 6.33
N ILE A 18 7.12 17.04 5.96
CA ILE A 18 6.13 17.68 6.83
C ILE A 18 5.90 16.85 8.09
N ALA A 19 5.67 15.55 7.97
CA ALA A 19 5.42 14.70 9.13
C ALA A 19 6.60 14.65 10.11
N LYS A 20 7.83 14.61 9.58
CA LYS A 20 9.04 14.72 10.40
C LYS A 20 9.15 16.07 11.09
N PHE A 21 8.80 17.16 10.42
CA PHE A 21 8.75 18.49 11.03
C PHE A 21 7.78 18.55 12.22
N PHE A 22 6.65 17.83 12.14
CA PHE A 22 5.69 17.69 13.24
C PHE A 22 6.09 16.66 14.33
N GLY A 23 7.29 16.06 14.24
CA GLY A 23 7.80 15.12 15.25
C GLY A 23 7.20 13.72 15.18
N MET A 24 6.61 13.33 14.04
CA MET A 24 6.02 12.00 13.85
C MET A 24 7.11 10.92 13.74
N SER A 25 6.90 9.75 14.37
CA SER A 25 7.89 8.66 14.32
C SER A 25 7.96 8.00 12.94
N ASP A 26 9.15 7.50 12.55
CA ASP A 26 9.33 6.82 11.26
C ASP A 26 8.39 5.63 11.08
N LEU A 27 8.05 4.93 12.17
CA LEU A 27 7.07 3.83 12.16
C LEU A 27 5.67 4.32 11.80
N LEU A 28 5.22 5.44 12.39
CA LEU A 28 3.91 6.01 12.08
C LEU A 28 3.87 6.57 10.65
N ILE A 29 4.95 7.21 10.20
CA ILE A 29 5.10 7.70 8.81
C ILE A 29 5.02 6.53 7.83
N GLY A 30 5.72 5.44 8.12
CA GLY A 30 5.72 4.22 7.32
C GLY A 30 4.34 3.60 7.19
N LEU A 31 3.64 3.45 8.32
CA LEU A 31 2.31 2.84 8.37
C LEU A 31 1.18 3.70 7.79
N THR A 32 1.41 5.01 7.56
CA THR A 32 0.36 5.93 7.10
C THR A 32 0.71 6.55 5.74
N ILE A 33 1.61 7.53 5.74
CA ILE A 33 1.93 8.35 4.56
C ILE A 33 2.58 7.50 3.46
N ILE A 34 3.57 6.69 3.82
CA ILE A 34 4.29 5.87 2.83
C ILE A 34 3.35 4.78 2.31
N ALA A 35 2.68 4.04 3.20
CA ALA A 35 1.76 2.97 2.82
C ALA A 35 0.64 3.44 1.86
N ILE A 36 0.00 4.57 2.16
CA ILE A 36 -1.05 5.14 1.30
C ILE A 36 -0.41 5.66 0.00
N GLY A 37 0.68 6.42 0.11
CA GLY A 37 1.28 7.10 -1.02
C GLY A 37 1.79 6.15 -2.10
N THR A 38 2.44 5.05 -1.71
CA THR A 38 2.91 4.05 -2.68
C THR A 38 1.78 3.36 -3.43
N SER A 39 0.55 3.42 -2.93
CA SER A 39 -0.64 2.80 -3.54
C SER A 39 -1.48 3.80 -4.36
N LEU A 40 -1.11 5.09 -4.37
CA LEU A 40 -1.83 6.13 -5.12
C LEU A 40 -1.81 5.92 -6.64
N PRO A 41 -0.67 5.58 -7.28
CA PRO A 41 -0.64 5.29 -8.71
C PRO A 41 -1.60 4.16 -9.12
N GLU A 42 -1.66 3.11 -8.30
CA GLU A 42 -2.49 1.93 -8.48
C GLU A 42 -3.96 2.28 -8.30
N LEU A 43 -4.30 3.04 -7.25
CA LEU A 43 -5.66 3.55 -7.05
C LEU A 43 -6.12 4.39 -8.25
N ALA A 44 -5.26 5.29 -8.74
CA ALA A 44 -5.54 6.12 -9.90
C ALA A 44 -5.72 5.27 -11.18
N ALA A 45 -4.91 4.23 -11.36
CA ALA A 45 -5.05 3.30 -12.48
C ALA A 45 -6.37 2.50 -12.40
N CYS A 46 -6.75 2.01 -11.22
CA CYS A 46 -8.01 1.32 -11.00
C CYS A 46 -9.22 2.21 -11.30
N ILE A 47 -9.25 3.44 -10.76
CA ILE A 47 -10.33 4.39 -11.02
C ILE A 47 -10.42 4.69 -12.52
N ALA A 48 -9.27 4.91 -13.19
CA ALA A 48 -9.25 5.16 -14.63
C ALA A 48 -9.78 3.97 -15.45
N GLY A 49 -9.51 2.73 -15.02
CA GLY A 49 -10.04 1.50 -15.65
C GLY A 49 -11.56 1.39 -15.51
N VAL A 50 -12.08 1.57 -14.29
CA VAL A 50 -13.54 1.54 -14.02
C VAL A 50 -14.26 2.64 -14.81
N LEU A 51 -13.71 3.86 -14.86
CA LEU A 51 -14.30 4.96 -15.64
C LEU A 51 -14.36 4.66 -17.14
N LYS A 52 -13.48 3.79 -17.64
CA LYS A 52 -13.46 3.33 -19.03
C LYS A 52 -14.31 2.08 -19.29
N LYS A 53 -15.00 1.56 -18.25
CA LYS A 53 -15.73 0.28 -18.28
C LYS A 53 -14.83 -0.93 -18.53
N GLU A 54 -13.57 -0.84 -18.12
CA GLU A 54 -12.58 -1.92 -18.17
C GLU A 54 -12.43 -2.54 -16.77
N ASP A 55 -13.54 -3.04 -16.21
CA ASP A 55 -13.60 -3.49 -14.81
C ASP A 55 -12.66 -4.67 -14.54
N ASP A 56 -12.49 -5.58 -15.51
CA ASP A 56 -11.55 -6.71 -15.43
C ASP A 56 -10.09 -6.23 -15.27
N LEU A 57 -9.72 -5.14 -15.95
CA LEU A 57 -8.37 -4.58 -15.87
C LEU A 57 -8.13 -3.92 -14.51
N ALA A 58 -9.14 -3.22 -13.98
CA ALA A 58 -9.07 -2.63 -12.65
C ALA A 58 -8.94 -3.72 -11.56
N LEU A 59 -9.72 -4.79 -11.67
CA LEU A 59 -9.66 -5.93 -10.74
C LEU A 59 -8.30 -6.64 -10.81
N GLY A 60 -7.79 -6.85 -12.02
CA GLY A 60 -6.47 -7.41 -12.27
C GLY A 60 -5.35 -6.57 -11.65
N ASN A 61 -5.46 -5.23 -11.71
CA ASN A 61 -4.49 -4.34 -11.08
C ASN A 61 -4.49 -4.47 -9.54
N ILE A 62 -5.66 -4.52 -8.90
CA ILE A 62 -5.79 -4.64 -7.44
C ILE A 62 -5.18 -5.97 -6.96
N ILE A 63 -5.62 -7.08 -7.57
CA ILE A 63 -5.18 -8.42 -7.16
C ILE A 63 -3.69 -8.60 -7.46
N GLY A 64 -3.25 -8.22 -8.65
CA GLY A 64 -1.86 -8.34 -9.08
C GLY A 64 -0.90 -7.54 -8.20
N SER A 65 -1.26 -6.31 -7.84
CA SER A 65 -0.40 -5.45 -7.00
C SER A 65 -0.21 -6.01 -5.59
N ASN A 66 -1.27 -6.56 -4.98
CA ASN A 66 -1.17 -7.20 -3.66
C ASN A 66 -0.30 -8.47 -3.69
N ILE A 67 -0.46 -9.30 -4.72
CA ILE A 67 0.38 -10.50 -4.92
C ILE A 67 1.84 -10.08 -5.12
N PHE A 68 2.11 -9.07 -5.95
CA PHE A 68 3.45 -8.57 -6.20
C PHE A 68 4.10 -8.00 -4.93
N ASN A 69 3.36 -7.26 -4.11
CA ASN A 69 3.88 -6.71 -2.86
C ASN A 69 4.29 -7.81 -1.86
N ILE A 70 3.52 -8.90 -1.77
CA ILE A 70 3.84 -10.01 -0.86
C ILE A 70 4.99 -10.86 -1.44
N LEU A 71 4.93 -11.22 -2.72
CA LEU A 71 5.89 -12.18 -3.29
C LEU A 71 7.20 -11.53 -3.70
N ALA A 72 7.17 -10.35 -4.30
CA ALA A 72 8.37 -9.68 -4.79
C ALA A 72 8.90 -8.68 -3.75
N VAL A 73 8.11 -7.67 -3.40
CA VAL A 73 8.60 -6.55 -2.57
C VAL A 73 9.00 -7.03 -1.17
N LEU A 74 8.10 -7.71 -0.46
CA LEU A 74 8.36 -8.20 0.89
C LEU A 74 9.47 -9.26 0.93
N SER A 75 9.44 -10.25 0.03
CA SER A 75 10.46 -11.31 -0.01
C SER A 75 11.85 -10.76 -0.33
N ILE A 76 11.97 -9.88 -1.33
CA ILE A 76 13.26 -9.27 -1.68
C ILE A 76 13.76 -8.40 -0.52
N ALA A 77 12.90 -7.60 0.10
CA ALA A 77 13.26 -6.81 1.26
C ALA A 77 13.74 -7.69 2.43
N GLY A 78 13.05 -8.81 2.70
CA GLY A 78 13.42 -9.76 3.75
C GLY A 78 14.72 -10.51 3.49
N ILE A 79 15.05 -10.79 2.22
CA ILE A 79 16.34 -11.39 1.83
C ILE A 79 17.48 -10.37 2.00
N LEU A 80 17.26 -9.12 1.59
CA LEU A 80 18.28 -8.07 1.64
C LEU A 80 18.55 -7.59 3.07
N ASN A 81 17.52 -7.50 3.91
CA ASN A 81 17.64 -7.11 5.30
C ASN A 81 16.75 -8.01 6.18
N PRO A 82 17.31 -9.11 6.72
CA PRO A 82 16.57 -10.03 7.58
C PRO A 82 16.23 -9.35 8.92
N ALA A 83 15.08 -8.68 8.97
CA ALA A 83 14.57 -8.09 10.19
C ALA A 83 13.92 -9.16 11.07
N THR A 84 14.25 -9.17 12.37
CA THR A 84 13.50 -9.95 13.35
C THR A 84 12.15 -9.28 13.57
N LEU A 85 11.10 -9.82 12.97
CA LEU A 85 9.73 -9.37 13.19
C LEU A 85 9.29 -9.77 14.60
N ASP A 86 8.79 -8.81 15.38
CA ASP A 86 8.12 -9.11 16.64
C ASP A 86 6.84 -9.89 16.35
N ALA A 87 6.75 -11.10 16.90
CA ALA A 87 5.63 -12.01 16.67
C ALA A 87 4.27 -11.38 17.05
N ASN A 88 4.25 -10.47 18.05
CA ASN A 88 3.03 -9.76 18.42
C ASN A 88 2.55 -8.79 17.33
N ILE A 89 3.49 -8.12 16.65
CA ILE A 89 3.16 -7.18 15.57
C ILE A 89 2.62 -7.96 14.36
N ALA A 90 3.30 -9.07 14.00
CA ALA A 90 2.87 -9.91 12.88
C ALA A 90 1.46 -10.50 13.10
N GLN A 91 1.18 -11.03 14.29
CA GLN A 91 -0.15 -11.54 14.61
C GLN A 91 -1.22 -10.45 14.54
N ARG A 92 -0.97 -9.29 15.14
CA ARG A 92 -1.91 -8.16 15.14
C ARG A 92 -2.24 -7.73 13.71
N ASP A 93 -1.23 -7.55 12.87
CA ASP A 93 -1.41 -7.06 11.50
C ASP A 93 -2.20 -8.07 10.64
N ILE A 94 -1.99 -9.38 10.83
CA ILE A 94 -2.79 -10.43 10.19
C ILE A 94 -4.27 -10.33 10.61
N PHE A 95 -4.56 -10.21 11.91
CA PHE A 95 -5.94 -10.10 12.39
C PHE A 95 -6.62 -8.82 11.90
N VAL A 96 -5.90 -7.69 11.89
CA VAL A 96 -6.42 -6.43 11.37
C VAL A 96 -6.72 -6.52 9.87
N MET A 97 -5.82 -7.10 9.08
CA MET A 97 -6.03 -7.30 7.65
C MET A 97 -7.20 -8.23 7.35
N LEU A 98 -7.36 -9.29 8.14
CA LEU A 98 -8.47 -10.25 7.97
C LEU A 98 -9.80 -9.60 8.34
N ALA A 99 -9.86 -8.85 9.44
CA ALA A 99 -11.04 -8.08 9.83
C ALA A 99 -11.42 -7.02 8.80
N ALA A 100 -10.44 -6.28 8.26
CA ALA A 100 -10.68 -5.30 7.20
C ALA A 100 -11.21 -5.96 5.92
N THR A 101 -10.66 -7.11 5.53
CA THR A 101 -11.13 -7.87 4.36
C THR A 101 -12.58 -8.34 4.54
N LEU A 102 -12.92 -8.89 5.72
CA LEU A 102 -14.30 -9.29 6.04
C LEU A 102 -15.27 -8.11 6.03
N ALA A 103 -14.86 -6.96 6.59
CA ALA A 103 -15.66 -5.75 6.58
C ALA A 103 -15.95 -5.28 5.14
N LEU A 104 -14.94 -5.29 4.25
CA LEU A 104 -15.11 -4.95 2.84
C LEU A 104 -16.05 -5.92 2.12
N ILE A 105 -15.96 -7.23 2.40
CA ILE A 105 -16.87 -8.23 1.82
C ILE A 105 -18.31 -7.93 2.22
N ILE A 106 -18.56 -7.68 3.52
CA ILE A 106 -19.89 -7.33 4.04
C ILE A 106 -20.43 -6.06 3.38
N MET A 107 -19.58 -5.06 3.12
CA MET A 107 -19.99 -3.83 2.42
C MET A 107 -20.27 -4.03 0.92
N SER A 108 -19.74 -5.09 0.32
CA SER A 108 -19.93 -5.40 -1.11
C SER A 108 -21.17 -6.24 -1.42
N LEU A 109 -21.72 -6.91 -0.39
CA LEU A 109 -22.96 -7.69 -0.41
C LEU A 109 -24.18 -6.77 -0.30
#